data_AF-A0A5S9M3L3-F1
#
_entry.id   AF-A0A5S9M3L3-F1
#
_cell.length_a   1.000
_cell.length_b   1.000
_cell.length_c   1.000
_cell.angle_alpha   90.00
_cell.angle_beta   90.00
_cell.angle_gamma   90.00
#
_symmetry.space_group_name_H-M   'P 1'
#
loop_
_entity.id
_entity.type
_entity.pdbx_description
1 polymer ?
#
loop_
_entity_poly.entity_id
_entity_poly.type
_entity_poly.pdbx_seq_one_letter_code
_entity_poly.pdbx_strand_id
1 'polypeptide(L)' 'MIETDCPYLTPVPFRGKRNEPSYVKYIAEQIAELREISFEELAELTTKNAKKVFRIN' A
#
# COMPACT_ATOMS: atom_id res chain seq x y z
N MET A 1 5.27 -5.35 2.95
CA MET A 1 3.81 -5.33 3.16
C MET A 1 3.39 -3.88 3.32
N ILE A 2 2.18 -3.55 2.88
CA ILE A 2 1.54 -2.25 3.02
C ILE A 2 0.05 -2.50 3.29
N GLU A 3 -0.63 -1.56 3.92
CA GLU A 3 -2.04 -1.67 4.29
C GLU A 3 -2.74 -0.31 4.26
N THR A 4 -4.07 -0.30 4.25
CA THR A 4 -4.88 0.92 4.30
C THR A 4 -5.46 1.21 5.68
N ASP A 5 -5.59 0.20 6.54
CA ASP A 5 -6.41 0.25 7.77
C ASP A 5 -7.89 0.60 7.52
N CYS A 6 -8.42 0.21 6.36
CA CYS A 6 -9.84 0.36 6.04
C CYS A 6 -10.75 -0.28 7.11
N PRO A 7 -11.81 0.41 7.56
CA PRO A 7 -12.43 1.60 6.97
C PRO A 7 -11.88 2.97 7.45
N TYR A 8 -10.78 2.98 8.19
CA TYR A 8 -10.19 4.17 8.82
C TYR A 8 -8.98 4.71 8.04
N LEU A 9 -8.40 5.83 8.48
CA LEU A 9 -7.13 6.39 7.98
C LEU A 9 -7.03 6.63 6.47
N THR A 10 -8.08 7.19 5.87
CA THR A 10 -8.16 7.41 4.42
C THR A 10 -6.99 8.25 3.88
N PRO A 11 -6.24 7.76 2.87
CA PRO A 11 -5.11 8.48 2.29
C PRO A 11 -5.56 9.71 1.48
N VAL A 12 -4.63 10.65 1.25
CA VAL A 12 -4.84 11.76 0.29
C VAL A 12 -4.93 11.19 -1.13
N PRO A 13 -5.81 11.70 -2.01
CA PRO A 13 -6.72 12.85 -1.86
C PRO A 13 -8.10 12.54 -1.26
N PHE A 14 -8.32 11.34 -0.73
CA PHE A 14 -9.64 10.88 -0.26
C PHE A 14 -9.92 11.17 1.23
N ARG A 15 -9.03 11.91 1.92
CA ARG A 15 -9.21 12.29 3.33
C ARG A 15 -10.61 12.85 3.58
N GLY A 16 -11.21 12.43 4.71
CA GLY A 16 -12.58 12.80 5.09
C GLY A 16 -13.67 11.90 4.50
N LYS A 17 -13.34 10.96 3.62
CA LYS A 17 -14.23 9.88 3.16
C LYS A 17 -13.88 8.57 3.85
N ARG A 18 -14.75 7.55 3.76
CA ARG A 18 -14.45 6.18 4.21
C ARG A 18 -13.26 5.63 3.42
N ASN A 19 -12.35 4.94 4.09
CA ASN A 19 -11.22 4.28 3.42
C ASN A 19 -11.67 2.96 2.79
N GLU A 20 -10.99 2.54 1.74
CA GLU A 20 -11.28 1.32 0.99
C GLU A 20 -9.98 0.53 0.75
N PRO A 21 -10.01 -0.81 0.68
CA PRO A 21 -8.81 -1.60 0.39
C PRO A 21 -8.14 -1.22 -0.93
N SER A 22 -8.92 -0.78 -1.92
CA SER A 22 -8.42 -0.33 -3.23
C SER A 22 -7.53 0.91 -3.14
N TYR A 23 -7.59 1.69 -2.06
CA TYR A 23 -6.76 2.87 -1.86
C TYR A 23 -5.31 2.53 -1.48
N VAL A 24 -4.97 1.25 -1.30
CA VAL A 24 -3.60 0.79 -1.03
C VAL A 24 -2.61 1.23 -2.13
N LYS A 25 -3.10 1.44 -3.35
CA LYS A 25 -2.31 1.97 -4.48
C LYS A 25 -1.70 3.35 -4.16
N TYR A 26 -2.47 4.26 -3.56
CA TYR A 26 -1.98 5.62 -3.24
C TYR A 26 -0.89 5.59 -2.16
N ILE A 27 -1.00 4.64 -1.21
CA ILE A 27 0.01 4.43 -0.18
C ILE A 27 1.29 3.88 -0.81
N ALA A 28 1.17 2.91 -1.72
CA ALA A 28 2.30 2.38 -2.47
C ALA A 28 3.01 3.46 -3.31
N GLU A 29 2.26 4.27 -4.07
CA GLU A 29 2.84 5.35 -4.88
C GLU A 29 3.63 6.35 -4.02
N GLN A 30 3.08 6.76 -2.87
CA GLN A 30 3.77 7.66 -1.96
C GLN A 30 5.01 7.04 -1.32
N ILE A 31 4.99 5.76 -0.95
CA ILE A 31 6.17 5.08 -0.42
C ILE A 31 7.25 4.92 -1.50
N ALA A 32 6.86 4.62 -2.75
CA ALA A 32 7.79 4.45 -3.86
C ALA A 32 8.53 5.77 -4.15
N GLU A 33 7.80 6.88 -4.18
CA GLU A 33 8.35 8.23 -4.29
C GLU A 33 9.34 8.53 -3.15
N LEU A 34 8.95 8.29 -1.89
CA LEU A 34 9.82 8.52 -0.72
C LEU A 34 11.07 7.63 -0.69
N ARG A 35 11.06 6.50 -1.39
CA ARG A 35 12.15 5.52 -1.44
C ARG A 35 12.99 5.62 -2.72
N GLU A 36 12.64 6.51 -3.63
CA GLU A 36 13.29 6.69 -4.94
C GLU A 36 13.35 5.38 -5.76
N ILE A 37 12.30 4.56 -5.67
CA ILE A 37 12.14 3.32 -6.46
C ILE A 37 10.85 3.36 -7.28
N SER A 38 10.73 2.46 -8.27
CA SER A 38 9.51 2.36 -9.06
C SER A 38 8.34 1.79 -8.23
N PHE A 39 7.12 2.11 -8.65
CA PHE A 39 5.91 1.51 -8.07
C PHE A 39 5.93 -0.01 -8.22
N GLU A 40 6.37 -0.51 -9.37
CA GLU A 40 6.45 -1.93 -9.70
C GLU A 40 7.44 -2.65 -8.77
N GLU A 41 8.61 -2.05 -8.53
CA GLU A 41 9.61 -2.60 -7.61
C GLU A 41 9.06 -2.65 -6.18
N LEU A 42 8.43 -1.57 -5.71
CA LEU A 42 7.80 -1.56 -4.39
C LEU A 42 6.69 -2.61 -4.29
N ALA A 43 5.86 -2.75 -5.32
CA ALA A 43 4.78 -3.73 -5.35
C ALA A 43 5.33 -5.16 -5.26
N GLU A 44 6.41 -5.47 -5.97
CA GLU A 44 7.08 -6.77 -5.89
C GLU A 44 7.65 -7.02 -4.49
N LEU A 45 8.42 -6.07 -3.94
CA LEU A 45 9.02 -6.18 -2.61
C LEU A 45 7.97 -6.35 -1.52
N THR A 46 6.90 -5.55 -1.56
CA THR A 46 5.85 -5.58 -0.54
C THR A 46 5.02 -6.84 -0.61
N THR A 47 4.73 -7.34 -1.82
CA THR A 47 4.05 -8.61 -2.08
C THR A 47 4.89 -9.79 -1.61
N LYS A 48 6.17 -9.86 -2.01
CA LYS A 48 7.11 -10.90 -1.57
C LYS A 48 7.20 -10.97 -0.05
N ASN A 49 7.26 -9.82 0.61
CA ASN A 49 7.28 -9.73 2.06
C ASN A 49 5.98 -10.22 2.68
N ALA A 50 4.81 -9.85 2.14
CA ALA A 50 3.52 -10.31 2.64
C ALA A 50 3.37 -11.84 2.50
N LYS A 51 3.72 -12.39 1.32
CA LYS A 51 3.73 -13.85 1.08
C LYS A 51 4.61 -14.58 2.09
N LYS A 52 5.81 -14.08 2.35
CA LYS A 52 6.74 -14.66 3.34
C LYS A 52 6.18 -14.65 4.76
N VAL A 53 5.58 -13.54 5.19
CA VAL A 53 5.07 -13.36 6.55
C VAL A 53 3.81 -14.19 6.79
N PHE A 54 2.83 -14.11 5.88
CA PHE A 54 1.53 -14.77 6.06
C PHE A 54 1.45 -16.18 5.45
N ARG A 55 2.50 -16.63 4.76
CA ARG A 55 2.54 -17.94 4.08
C ARG A 55 1.40 -18.13 3.07
N ILE A 56 1.18 -17.09 2.27
CA ILE A 56 0.15 -17.05 1.22
C ILE A 56 0.78 -17.08 -0.17
N ASN A 57 0.05 -17.63 -1.15
CA ASN A 57 0.53 -17.86 -2.53
C ASN A 57 0.07 -16.78 -3.50
#